data_AF-A0A2A5CGL8-F1
#
_entry.id   AF-A0A2A5CGL8-F1
#
_cell.length_a   1.000
_cell.length_b   1.000
_cell.length_c   1.000
_cell.angle_alpha   90.00
_cell.angle_beta   90.00
_cell.angle_gamma   90.00
#
_symmetry.space_group_name_H-M   'P 1'
#
loop_
_entity.id
_entity.type
_entity.pdbx_description
1 polymer ?
#
loop_
_entity_poly.entity_id
_entity_poly.type
_entity_poly.pdbx_seq_one_letter_code
_entity_poly.pdbx_strand_id
1 'polypeptide(L)'
;MKLQYNVLCIDDNISSLNRIKGNFKEYNEKVGIKVEFQDINAKIKATESPEAFRSRITEEISKKFSDNEQIFDFILVDLHLGPTEPEDFNGSDVINIIRDSHTLYRPIVFYSAGDPASYDTAKKQLDDATRESGISGRSIFIVARDELSHFLSEIAQEMHKEEHKINRVRGLLMDQVSELDARIINAIATKKLWDDVQKNKREKVTKEFKERINSQKNASINIFEITENMNYDQIQEYIISNPRSVNTFTKAKVLREMLRHINHLKEYGVVLSQGINGENSLNAIRNSYGHQIADELTKTHDTAKCKLIREESRRQVDSIKKVSE
;
A
#
# COMPACT_ATOMS: atom_id res chain seq x y z
N MET A 1 0.75 7.85 -6.96
CA MET A 1 0.15 8.10 -5.65
C MET A 1 0.32 6.83 -4.86
N LYS A 2 1.04 6.85 -3.74
CA LYS A 2 1.20 5.68 -2.88
C LYS A 2 0.06 5.53 -1.88
N LEU A 3 -0.23 4.28 -1.52
CA LEU A 3 -1.15 3.91 -0.43
C LEU A 3 -0.42 3.62 0.88
N GLN A 4 0.86 3.28 0.78
CA GLN A 4 1.69 2.84 1.90
C GLN A 4 3.14 3.28 1.66
N TYR A 5 3.84 3.57 2.76
CA TYR A 5 5.30 3.66 2.82
C TYR A 5 5.88 2.50 3.63
N ASN A 6 6.96 1.91 3.10
CA ASN A 6 7.72 0.86 3.77
C ASN A 6 9.04 1.44 4.28
N VAL A 7 9.28 1.36 5.58
CA VAL A 7 10.46 1.93 6.23
C VAL A 7 11.28 0.83 6.86
N LEU A 8 12.55 0.71 6.48
CA LEU A 8 13.50 -0.16 7.15
C LEU A 8 14.24 0.63 8.24
N CYS A 9 14.34 0.10 9.46
CA CYS A 9 15.12 0.70 10.54
C CYS A 9 16.24 -0.25 10.96
N ILE A 10 17.47 0.25 11.00
CA ILE A 10 18.66 -0.48 11.44
C ILE A 10 19.28 0.32 12.59
N ASP A 11 19.13 -0.20 13.80
CA ASP A 11 19.48 0.49 15.04
C ASP A 11 19.77 -0.54 16.13
N ASP A 12 20.71 -0.26 17.03
CA ASP A 12 21.07 -1.14 18.15
C ASP A 12 20.13 -0.98 19.36
N ASN A 13 19.31 0.07 19.35
CA ASN A 13 18.27 0.38 20.30
C ASN A 13 16.96 0.77 19.58
N ILE A 14 16.40 -0.17 18.83
CA ILE A 14 15.11 -0.02 18.11
C ILE A 14 14.00 0.57 18.98
N SER A 15 13.98 0.24 20.29
CA SER A 15 12.95 0.73 21.21
C SER A 15 12.95 2.25 21.38
N SER A 16 14.10 2.88 21.23
CA SER A 16 14.23 4.35 21.29
C SER A 16 13.56 5.04 20.10
N LEU A 17 13.36 4.34 18.98
CA LEU A 17 12.67 4.87 17.79
C LEU A 17 11.14 4.84 17.93
N ASN A 18 10.58 4.22 18.97
CA ASN A 18 9.12 4.03 19.09
C ASN A 18 8.33 5.34 18.96
N ARG A 19 8.80 6.41 19.60
CA ARG A 19 8.16 7.73 19.52
C ARG A 19 8.25 8.31 18.10
N ILE A 20 9.42 8.20 17.46
CA ILE A 20 9.67 8.70 16.10
C ILE A 20 8.79 7.94 15.09
N LYS A 21 8.74 6.60 15.20
CA LYS A 21 7.86 5.74 14.40
C LYS A 21 6.39 6.11 14.58
N GLY A 22 5.95 6.32 15.82
CA GLY A 22 4.59 6.75 16.15
C GLY A 22 4.22 8.08 15.50
N ASN A 23 5.07 9.11 15.70
CA ASN A 23 4.88 10.43 15.10
C ASN A 23 4.82 10.36 13.57
N PHE A 24 5.73 9.59 12.94
CA PHE A 24 5.78 9.47 11.50
C PHE A 24 4.57 8.72 10.93
N LYS A 25 4.08 7.66 11.61
CA LYS A 25 2.81 7.01 11.25
C LYS A 25 1.66 8.00 11.29
N GLU A 26 1.51 8.72 12.41
CA GLU A 26 0.41 9.67 12.59
C GLU A 26 0.45 10.77 11.52
N TYR A 27 1.64 11.29 11.23
CA TYR A 27 1.83 12.33 10.21
C TYR A 27 1.37 11.86 8.82
N ASN A 28 1.76 10.66 8.40
CA ASN A 28 1.38 10.11 7.09
C ASN A 28 -0.09 9.66 7.02
N GLU A 29 -0.63 9.17 8.13
CA GLU A 29 -2.05 8.78 8.20
C GLU A 29 -2.98 10.01 8.09
N LYS A 30 -2.52 11.22 8.45
CA LYS A 30 -3.28 12.47 8.23
C LYS A 30 -3.63 12.67 6.76
N VAL A 31 -2.79 12.21 5.82
CA VAL A 31 -3.05 12.23 4.38
C VAL A 31 -3.49 10.86 3.83
N GLY A 32 -3.74 9.88 4.70
CA GLY A 32 -4.20 8.54 4.35
C GLY A 32 -3.12 7.65 3.77
N ILE A 33 -1.84 7.86 4.05
CA ILE A 33 -0.76 6.93 3.69
C ILE A 33 -0.42 6.08 4.92
N LYS A 34 -0.58 4.75 4.79
CA LYS A 34 -0.15 3.82 5.85
C LYS A 34 1.37 3.77 5.92
N VAL A 35 1.95 3.53 7.09
CA VAL A 35 3.41 3.32 7.21
C VAL A 35 3.67 2.01 7.92
N GLU A 36 4.39 1.13 7.24
CA GLU A 36 4.86 -0.14 7.77
C GLU A 36 6.36 -0.07 8.04
N PHE A 37 6.75 -0.46 9.25
CA PHE A 37 8.14 -0.47 9.67
C PHE A 37 8.63 -1.90 9.73
N GLN A 38 9.85 -2.11 9.25
CA GLN A 38 10.59 -3.33 9.43
C GLN A 38 11.89 -3.00 10.15
N ASP A 39 12.22 -3.81 11.14
CA ASP A 39 13.35 -3.57 12.03
C ASP A 39 14.44 -4.62 11.83
N ILE A 40 15.68 -4.17 11.86
CA ILE A 40 16.89 -4.97 12.06
C ILE A 40 17.51 -4.49 13.37
N ASN A 41 17.55 -5.37 14.36
CA ASN A 41 18.14 -5.04 15.65
C ASN A 41 19.67 -5.24 15.57
N ALA A 42 20.39 -4.13 15.50
CA ALA A 42 21.84 -4.09 15.37
C ALA A 42 22.56 -4.15 16.73
N LYS A 43 21.89 -4.61 17.78
CA LYS A 43 22.55 -4.85 19.07
C LYS A 43 23.44 -6.08 18.99
N ILE A 44 24.72 -5.93 19.35
CA ILE A 44 25.63 -7.06 19.49
C ILE A 44 25.15 -7.98 20.62
N LYS A 45 25.17 -9.29 20.37
CA LYS A 45 24.83 -10.28 21.42
C LYS A 45 26.07 -10.54 22.28
N ALA A 46 25.85 -10.91 23.54
CA ALA A 46 26.92 -11.05 24.55
C ALA A 46 28.05 -12.04 24.16
N THR A 47 27.78 -12.98 23.26
CA THR A 47 28.75 -14.01 22.81
C THR A 47 29.01 -13.95 21.30
N GLU A 48 28.63 -12.85 20.64
CA GLU A 48 28.76 -12.69 19.18
C GLU A 48 30.09 -12.00 18.86
N SER A 49 30.91 -12.61 18.01
CA SER A 49 32.14 -11.97 17.52
C SER A 49 31.81 -10.86 16.50
N PRO A 50 32.74 -9.92 16.25
CA PRO A 50 32.54 -8.88 15.24
C PRO A 50 32.21 -9.42 13.84
N GLU A 51 32.86 -10.50 13.41
CA GLU A 51 32.61 -11.12 12.10
C GLU A 51 31.23 -11.80 12.05
N ALA A 52 30.84 -12.45 13.16
CA ALA A 52 29.52 -13.04 13.29
C ALA A 52 28.42 -11.97 13.30
N PHE A 53 28.67 -10.84 13.97
CA PHE A 53 27.80 -9.67 13.96
C PHE A 53 27.62 -9.12 12.54
N ARG A 54 28.72 -8.82 11.84
CA ARG A 54 28.70 -8.32 10.46
C ARG A 54 27.97 -9.28 9.52
N SER A 55 28.26 -10.58 9.60
CA SER A 55 27.62 -11.62 8.78
C SER A 55 26.12 -11.67 9.03
N ARG A 56 25.69 -11.66 10.30
CA ARG A 56 24.27 -11.63 10.67
C ARG A 56 23.56 -10.40 10.12
N ILE A 57 24.12 -9.20 10.30
CA ILE A 57 23.49 -7.96 9.82
C ILE A 57 23.38 -7.99 8.28
N THR A 58 24.41 -8.47 7.58
CA THR A 58 24.42 -8.61 6.11
C THR A 58 23.35 -9.59 5.64
N GLU A 59 23.20 -10.74 6.30
CA GLU A 59 22.17 -11.73 6.01
C GLU A 59 20.76 -11.19 6.30
N GLU A 60 20.56 -10.51 7.44
CA GLU A 60 19.27 -9.91 7.78
C GLU A 60 18.87 -8.84 6.77
N ILE A 61 19.80 -7.98 6.31
CA ILE A 61 19.56 -7.02 5.23
C ILE A 61 19.17 -7.76 3.96
N SER A 62 19.99 -8.72 3.51
CA SER A 62 19.74 -9.48 2.27
C SER A 62 18.37 -10.17 2.29
N LYS A 63 17.99 -10.73 3.44
CA LYS A 63 16.69 -11.36 3.66
C LYS A 63 15.57 -10.32 3.58
N LYS A 64 15.71 -9.16 4.22
CA LYS A 64 14.73 -8.07 4.15
C LYS A 64 14.51 -7.56 2.73
N PHE A 65 15.54 -7.53 1.89
CA PHE A 65 15.39 -7.14 0.49
C PHE A 65 14.90 -8.27 -0.42
N SER A 66 15.10 -9.54 -0.05
CA SER A 66 14.65 -10.70 -0.85
C SER A 66 13.21 -11.13 -0.53
N ASP A 67 12.85 -11.18 0.76
CA ASP A 67 11.54 -11.66 1.23
C ASP A 67 10.42 -10.65 0.93
N ASN A 68 10.76 -9.39 0.73
CA ASN A 68 9.80 -8.35 0.42
C ASN A 68 9.72 -8.14 -1.09
N GLU A 69 8.63 -8.61 -1.71
CA GLU A 69 8.17 -8.08 -3.02
C GLU A 69 7.93 -6.55 -2.93
N GLN A 70 7.85 -6.01 -1.71
CA GLN A 70 7.67 -4.61 -1.40
C GLN A 70 9.00 -3.85 -1.28
N ILE A 71 9.12 -2.80 -2.08
CA ILE A 71 10.28 -1.91 -2.09
C ILE A 71 10.23 -0.95 -0.89
N PHE A 72 11.34 -0.79 -0.16
CA PHE A 72 11.48 0.23 0.89
C PHE A 72 11.51 1.64 0.32
N ASP A 73 10.72 2.53 0.92
CA ASP A 73 10.65 3.96 0.64
C ASP A 73 11.74 4.75 1.37
N PHE A 74 12.01 4.32 2.60
CA PHE A 74 13.00 4.92 3.49
C PHE A 74 13.81 3.83 4.17
N ILE A 75 15.06 4.14 4.42
CA ILE A 75 15.93 3.32 5.25
C ILE A 75 16.53 4.26 6.30
N LEU A 76 16.32 3.95 7.57
CA LEU A 76 16.89 4.65 8.70
C LEU A 76 18.06 3.81 9.21
N VAL A 77 19.24 4.41 9.31
CA VAL A 77 20.45 3.75 9.79
C VAL A 77 21.07 4.60 10.89
N ASP A 78 21.27 4.02 12.07
CA ASP A 78 22.05 4.64 13.13
C ASP A 78 23.55 4.54 12.82
N LEU A 79 24.33 5.56 13.17
CA LEU A 79 25.78 5.57 13.03
C LEU A 79 26.42 4.54 13.95
N HIS A 80 26.03 4.57 15.22
CA HIS A 80 26.64 3.76 16.27
C HIS A 80 25.82 2.49 16.44
N LEU A 81 26.35 1.37 15.97
CA LEU A 81 25.66 0.08 15.99
C LEU A 81 26.32 -0.85 17.03
N GLY A 82 25.85 -0.78 18.27
CA GLY A 82 26.38 -1.58 19.39
C GLY A 82 27.73 -1.06 19.93
N PRO A 83 28.22 -1.61 21.06
CA PRO A 83 29.50 -1.23 21.64
C PRO A 83 30.65 -1.67 20.73
N THR A 84 31.23 -0.70 20.04
CA THR A 84 32.36 -0.87 19.13
C THR A 84 33.66 -0.47 19.83
N GLU A 85 34.51 -1.46 20.10
CA GLU A 85 35.97 -1.27 20.15
C GLU A 85 36.64 -2.50 19.50
N PRO A 86 37.75 -2.33 18.77
CA PRO A 86 37.92 -1.48 17.61
C PRO A 86 38.01 -2.39 16.38
N GLU A 87 36.91 -2.56 15.66
CA GLU A 87 36.92 -2.92 14.24
C GLU A 87 35.58 -2.51 13.61
N ASP A 88 35.60 -1.29 13.06
CA ASP A 88 35.17 -0.92 11.71
C ASP A 88 33.85 -1.44 11.14
N PHE A 89 32.87 -1.81 11.97
CA PHE A 89 31.50 -2.05 11.48
C PHE A 89 30.51 -1.10 12.14
N ASN A 90 30.19 -0.03 11.42
CA ASN A 90 29.26 1.01 11.84
C ASN A 90 28.16 1.21 10.78
N GLY A 91 27.31 2.22 11.00
CA GLY A 91 26.22 2.51 10.07
C GLY A 91 26.67 2.84 8.64
N SER A 92 27.87 3.41 8.43
CA SER A 92 28.41 3.65 7.10
C SER A 92 28.70 2.36 6.34
N ASP A 93 29.18 1.31 7.02
CA ASP A 93 29.42 -0.01 6.42
C ASP A 93 28.11 -0.68 6.01
N VAL A 94 27.08 -0.57 6.86
CA VAL A 94 25.73 -1.00 6.54
C VAL A 94 25.20 -0.29 5.29
N ILE A 95 25.42 1.02 5.18
CA ILE A 95 25.00 1.78 4.00
C ILE A 95 25.73 1.33 2.75
N ASN A 96 27.05 1.08 2.82
CA ASN A 96 27.82 0.57 1.70
C ASN A 96 27.31 -0.81 1.26
N ILE A 97 27.07 -1.73 2.19
CA ILE A 97 26.46 -3.04 1.89
C ILE A 97 25.15 -2.87 1.12
N ILE A 98 24.28 -1.97 1.59
CA ILE A 98 23.00 -1.70 0.94
C ILE A 98 23.21 -1.15 -0.47
N ARG A 99 24.13 -0.21 -0.67
CA ARG A 99 24.36 0.43 -1.97
C ARG A 99 25.05 -0.46 -2.98
N ASP A 100 25.94 -1.35 -2.53
CA ASP A 100 26.68 -2.26 -3.39
C ASP A 100 25.85 -3.49 -3.78
N SER A 101 25.06 -4.01 -2.84
CA SER A 101 24.26 -5.23 -3.03
C SER A 101 22.88 -4.95 -3.61
N HIS A 102 22.38 -3.72 -3.43
CA HIS A 102 21.07 -3.31 -3.92
C HIS A 102 21.24 -2.02 -4.72
N THR A 103 21.04 -2.10 -6.04
CA THR A 103 21.28 -1.04 -7.06
C THR A 103 20.31 0.15 -6.97
N LEU A 104 19.86 0.50 -5.77
CA LEU A 104 18.69 1.32 -5.51
C LEU A 104 19.09 2.71 -4.98
N TYR A 105 18.75 3.77 -5.72
CA TYR A 105 18.84 5.18 -5.30
C TYR A 105 17.76 5.58 -4.28
N ARG A 106 17.58 4.80 -3.20
CA ARG A 106 16.55 5.07 -2.18
C ARG A 106 17.05 6.00 -1.09
N PRO A 107 16.24 6.95 -0.59
CA PRO A 107 16.59 7.76 0.56
C PRO A 107 17.07 6.92 1.74
N ILE A 108 18.31 7.13 2.15
CA ILE A 108 18.82 6.67 3.44
C ILE A 108 18.88 7.88 4.35
N VAL A 109 18.27 7.79 5.53
CA VAL A 109 18.45 8.78 6.60
C VAL A 109 19.43 8.19 7.59
N PHE A 110 20.64 8.74 7.57
CA PHE A 110 21.75 8.38 8.42
C PHE A 110 21.75 9.29 9.65
N TYR A 111 21.60 8.73 10.84
CA TYR A 111 21.45 9.53 12.05
C TYR A 111 22.34 9.06 13.19
N SER A 112 22.52 9.93 14.18
CA SER A 112 23.30 9.63 15.38
C SER A 112 22.84 10.50 16.54
N ALA A 113 22.98 9.98 17.77
CA ALA A 113 22.86 10.79 18.98
C ALA A 113 24.16 11.53 19.34
N GLY A 114 25.28 11.17 18.69
CA GLY A 114 26.63 11.59 19.08
C GLY A 114 27.18 10.76 20.25
N ASP A 115 28.50 10.63 20.31
CA ASP A 115 29.22 10.08 21.47
C ASP A 115 30.40 10.99 21.85
N PRO A 116 30.32 11.78 22.94
CA PRO A 116 29.19 11.90 23.87
C PRO A 116 27.97 12.58 23.21
N ALA A 117 26.78 12.28 23.74
CA ALA A 117 25.51 12.73 23.16
C ALA A 117 25.38 14.27 23.13
N SER A 118 25.40 14.84 21.93
CA SER A 118 25.12 16.25 21.66
C SER A 118 24.87 16.46 20.16
N TYR A 119 24.13 17.51 19.81
CA TYR A 119 23.85 17.86 18.41
C TYR A 119 25.14 18.09 17.60
N ASP A 120 26.06 18.90 18.11
CA ASP A 120 27.31 19.24 17.42
C ASP A 120 28.21 18.01 17.27
N THR A 121 28.26 17.14 18.29
CA THR A 121 29.00 15.87 18.23
C THR A 121 28.39 14.95 17.18
N ALA A 122 27.06 14.76 17.19
CA ALA A 122 26.36 13.90 16.26
C ALA A 122 26.60 14.34 14.80
N LYS A 123 26.44 15.64 14.54
CA LYS A 123 26.64 16.21 13.20
C LYS A 123 28.07 16.03 12.72
N LYS A 124 29.06 16.35 13.56
CA LYS A 124 30.47 16.17 13.23
C LYS A 124 30.80 14.71 12.93
N GLN A 125 30.34 13.78 13.77
CA GLN A 125 30.58 12.34 13.56
C GLN A 125 29.92 11.81 12.28
N LEU A 126 28.70 12.25 11.97
CA LEU A 126 28.02 11.90 10.72
C LEU A 126 28.75 12.46 9.49
N ASP A 127 29.21 13.71 9.54
CA ASP A 127 29.97 14.36 8.46
C ASP A 127 31.30 13.64 8.21
N ASP A 128 32.04 13.33 9.29
CA ASP A 128 33.31 12.62 9.23
C ASP A 128 33.10 11.21 8.63
N ALA A 129 32.15 10.44 9.15
CA ALA A 129 31.83 9.09 8.66
C ALA A 129 31.37 9.11 7.19
N THR A 130 30.56 10.09 6.80
CA THR A 130 30.05 10.22 5.42
C THR A 130 31.18 10.51 4.42
N ARG A 131 32.16 11.33 4.84
CA ARG A 131 33.33 11.71 4.05
C ARG A 131 34.33 10.55 3.93
N GLU A 132 34.65 9.90 5.04
CA GLU A 132 35.62 8.79 5.09
C GLU A 132 35.13 7.58 4.30
N SER A 133 33.85 7.22 4.43
CA SER A 133 33.28 6.07 3.72
C SER A 133 32.89 6.37 2.26
N GLY A 134 33.05 7.61 1.78
CA GLY A 134 32.76 7.98 0.38
C GLY A 134 31.28 7.86 -0.01
N ILE A 135 30.38 7.91 0.98
CA ILE A 135 28.93 7.73 0.80
C ILE A 135 28.20 9.05 0.50
N SER A 136 28.88 10.20 0.63
CA SER A 136 28.32 11.53 0.33
C SER A 136 27.67 11.60 -1.05
N GLY A 137 26.48 12.20 -1.13
CA GLY A 137 25.74 12.40 -2.38
C GLY A 137 25.00 11.16 -2.94
N ARG A 138 25.10 9.98 -2.30
CA ARG A 138 24.41 8.75 -2.73
C ARG A 138 22.95 8.66 -2.26
N SER A 139 22.19 9.75 -2.34
CA SER A 139 20.83 9.90 -1.77
C SER A 139 20.79 9.60 -0.26
N ILE A 140 21.81 10.09 0.45
CA ILE A 140 21.95 9.95 1.90
C ILE A 140 21.71 11.30 2.53
N PHE A 141 20.81 11.31 3.50
CA PHE A 141 20.51 12.46 4.32
C PHE A 141 21.06 12.23 5.71
N ILE A 142 21.84 13.17 6.22
CA ILE A 142 22.40 13.11 7.57
C ILE A 142 21.56 13.96 8.52
N VAL A 143 21.28 13.45 9.72
CA VAL A 143 20.48 14.18 10.72
C VAL A 143 20.85 13.76 12.14
N ALA A 144 20.88 14.70 13.08
CA ALA A 144 20.98 14.35 14.48
C ALA A 144 19.70 13.64 14.96
N ARG A 145 19.81 12.72 15.92
CA ARG A 145 18.71 11.86 16.35
C ARG A 145 17.52 12.63 16.92
N ASP A 146 17.79 13.75 17.58
CA ASP A 146 16.78 14.67 18.13
C ASP A 146 15.94 15.37 17.04
N GLU A 147 16.53 15.65 15.89
CA GLU A 147 15.85 16.25 14.73
C GLU A 147 15.20 15.23 13.79
N LEU A 148 15.50 13.94 13.94
CA LEU A 148 15.06 12.87 13.03
C LEU A 148 13.54 12.87 12.77
N SER A 149 12.72 13.09 13.80
CA SER A 149 11.25 13.13 13.64
C SER A 149 10.78 14.30 12.77
N HIS A 150 11.41 15.47 12.92
CA HIS A 150 11.08 16.66 12.14
C HIS A 150 11.52 16.45 10.69
N PHE A 151 12.76 16.02 10.50
CA PHE A 151 13.36 15.79 9.20
C PHE A 151 12.60 14.75 8.36
N LEU A 152 12.18 13.64 8.98
CA LEU A 152 11.33 12.65 8.29
C LEU A 152 10.00 13.26 7.82
N SER A 153 9.42 14.14 8.63
CA SER A 153 8.16 14.82 8.29
C SER A 153 8.34 15.78 7.12
N GLU A 154 9.47 16.49 7.03
CA GLU A 154 9.82 17.36 5.90
C GLU A 154 9.99 16.56 4.60
N ILE A 155 10.73 15.44 4.63
CA ILE A 155 10.86 14.59 3.45
C ILE A 155 9.49 14.04 3.02
N ALA A 156 8.70 13.56 3.98
CA ALA A 156 7.36 13.07 3.70
C ALA A 156 6.45 14.17 3.13
N GLN A 157 6.58 15.43 3.58
CA GLN A 157 5.83 16.55 3.03
C GLN A 157 6.10 16.74 1.54
N GLU A 158 7.37 16.72 1.12
CA GLU A 158 7.73 16.83 -0.30
C GLU A 158 7.25 15.61 -1.09
N MET A 159 7.38 14.41 -0.53
CA MET A 159 6.82 13.21 -1.14
C MET A 159 5.30 13.28 -1.27
N HIS A 160 4.58 13.82 -0.28
CA HIS A 160 3.13 14.00 -0.36
C HIS A 160 2.74 14.92 -1.51
N LYS A 161 3.44 16.06 -1.68
CA LYS A 161 3.20 16.98 -2.81
C LYS A 161 3.35 16.26 -4.16
N GLU A 162 4.39 15.44 -4.30
CA GLU A 162 4.57 14.63 -5.51
C GLU A 162 3.47 13.59 -5.69
N GLU A 163 3.12 12.86 -4.63
CA GLU A 163 2.09 11.82 -4.68
C GLU A 163 0.68 12.38 -4.90
N HIS A 164 0.44 13.64 -4.52
CA HIS A 164 -0.83 14.33 -4.72
C HIS A 164 -0.99 14.90 -6.14
N LYS A 165 0.04 14.97 -6.98
CA LYS A 165 -0.14 15.45 -8.37
C LYS A 165 -1.26 14.70 -9.09
N ILE A 166 -2.14 15.43 -9.79
CA ILE A 166 -3.32 14.87 -10.48
C ILE A 166 -2.99 13.63 -11.31
N ASN A 167 -1.89 13.64 -12.07
CA ASN A 167 -1.48 12.49 -12.88
C ASN A 167 -1.10 11.25 -12.03
N ARG A 168 -0.50 11.46 -10.86
CA ARG A 168 -0.20 10.39 -9.89
C ARG A 168 -1.47 9.84 -9.27
N VAL A 169 -2.48 10.67 -9.04
CA VAL A 169 -3.80 10.26 -8.53
C VAL A 169 -4.56 9.47 -9.61
N ARG A 170 -4.56 9.93 -10.86
CA ARG A 170 -5.14 9.20 -12.01
C ARG A 170 -4.56 7.80 -12.13
N GLY A 171 -3.23 7.70 -12.12
CA GLY A 171 -2.55 6.40 -12.20
C GLY A 171 -2.98 5.45 -11.10
N LEU A 172 -3.05 5.94 -9.85
CA LEU A 172 -3.53 5.13 -8.73
C LEU A 172 -5.01 4.74 -8.87
N LEU A 173 -5.89 5.67 -9.26
CA LEU A 173 -7.31 5.37 -9.44
C LEU A 173 -7.52 4.29 -10.52
N MET A 174 -6.78 4.36 -11.63
CA MET A 174 -6.83 3.36 -12.68
C MET A 174 -6.37 1.98 -12.17
N ASP A 175 -5.24 1.95 -11.47
CA ASP A 175 -4.68 0.74 -10.88
C ASP A 175 -5.64 0.10 -9.86
N GLN A 176 -6.12 0.87 -8.88
CA GLN A 176 -6.95 0.37 -7.79
C GLN A 176 -8.37 -0.02 -8.23
N VAL A 177 -8.97 0.70 -9.18
CA VAL A 177 -10.26 0.27 -9.76
C VAL A 177 -10.09 -0.98 -10.60
N SER A 178 -8.97 -1.13 -11.33
CA SER A 178 -8.69 -2.36 -12.10
C SER A 178 -8.47 -3.57 -11.20
N GLU A 179 -7.75 -3.38 -10.08
CA GLU A 179 -7.57 -4.41 -9.06
C GLU A 179 -8.91 -4.81 -8.41
N LEU A 180 -9.74 -3.82 -8.06
CA LEU A 180 -11.10 -4.07 -7.56
C LEU A 180 -11.94 -4.85 -8.58
N ASP A 181 -11.91 -4.46 -9.85
CA ASP A 181 -12.63 -5.12 -10.93
C ASP A 181 -12.18 -6.58 -11.10
N ALA A 182 -10.87 -6.84 -11.08
CA ALA A 182 -10.31 -8.19 -11.15
C ALA A 182 -10.77 -9.05 -9.96
N ARG A 183 -10.76 -8.48 -8.74
CA ARG A 183 -11.25 -9.18 -7.54
C ARG A 183 -12.74 -9.47 -7.59
N ILE A 184 -13.56 -8.55 -8.10
CA ILE A 184 -15.00 -8.76 -8.30
C ILE A 184 -15.23 -9.91 -9.27
N ILE A 185 -14.47 -9.98 -10.37
CA ILE A 185 -14.55 -11.08 -11.35
C ILE A 185 -14.23 -12.41 -10.68
N ASN A 186 -13.16 -12.47 -9.88
CA ASN A 186 -12.78 -13.70 -9.18
C ASN A 186 -13.82 -14.11 -8.12
N ALA A 187 -14.30 -13.15 -7.33
CA ALA A 187 -15.32 -13.39 -6.32
C ALA A 187 -16.62 -13.95 -6.95
N ILE A 188 -17.17 -13.28 -7.97
CA ILE A 188 -18.42 -13.74 -8.59
C ILE A 188 -18.27 -15.07 -9.35
N ALA A 189 -17.05 -15.46 -9.74
CA ALA A 189 -16.78 -16.77 -10.33
C ALA A 189 -16.66 -17.90 -9.29
N THR A 190 -16.73 -17.60 -7.99
CA THR A 190 -16.59 -18.59 -6.92
C THR A 190 -17.91 -19.31 -6.67
N LYS A 191 -17.96 -20.61 -6.99
CA LYS A 191 -19.17 -21.44 -6.84
C LYS A 191 -19.78 -21.38 -5.42
N LYS A 192 -18.93 -21.46 -4.39
CA LYS A 192 -19.36 -21.42 -2.98
C LYS A 192 -20.22 -20.19 -2.65
N LEU A 193 -19.87 -19.01 -3.17
CA LEU A 193 -20.65 -17.79 -2.94
C LEU A 193 -22.06 -17.87 -3.52
N TRP A 194 -22.24 -18.54 -4.66
CA TRP A 194 -23.57 -18.78 -5.22
C TRP A 194 -24.37 -19.79 -4.39
N ASP A 195 -23.70 -20.81 -3.85
CA ASP A 195 -24.35 -21.83 -3.03
C ASP A 195 -24.82 -21.27 -1.68
N ASP A 196 -24.07 -20.32 -1.12
CA ASP A 196 -24.34 -19.65 0.16
C ASP A 196 -25.52 -18.66 0.12
N VAL A 197 -25.98 -18.26 -1.08
CA VAL A 197 -27.17 -17.40 -1.21
C VAL A 197 -28.41 -18.16 -0.74
N GLN A 198 -29.14 -17.56 0.21
CA GLN A 198 -30.40 -18.08 0.72
C GLN A 198 -31.36 -18.49 -0.42
N LYS A 199 -31.87 -19.73 -0.39
CA LYS A 199 -32.72 -20.29 -1.46
C LYS A 199 -33.91 -19.40 -1.83
N ASN A 200 -34.58 -18.81 -0.83
CA ASN A 200 -35.72 -17.89 -1.02
C ASN A 200 -35.31 -16.48 -1.53
N LYS A 201 -34.02 -16.22 -1.75
CA LYS A 201 -33.49 -14.96 -2.30
C LYS A 201 -32.84 -15.11 -3.66
N ARG A 202 -32.64 -16.33 -4.15
CA ARG A 202 -32.04 -16.63 -5.47
C ARG A 202 -32.74 -15.90 -6.62
N GLU A 203 -34.07 -15.84 -6.58
CA GLU A 203 -34.85 -15.11 -7.59
C GLU A 203 -34.54 -13.60 -7.61
N LYS A 204 -34.20 -12.99 -6.47
CA LYS A 204 -33.79 -11.57 -6.43
C LYS A 204 -32.45 -11.34 -7.12
N VAL A 205 -31.50 -12.26 -6.96
CA VAL A 205 -30.20 -12.22 -7.64
C VAL A 205 -30.40 -12.39 -9.15
N THR A 206 -31.21 -13.37 -9.55
CA THR A 206 -31.59 -13.58 -10.96
C THR A 206 -32.24 -12.34 -11.56
N LYS A 207 -33.17 -11.72 -10.82
CA LYS A 207 -33.84 -10.49 -11.25
C LYS A 207 -32.86 -9.33 -11.44
N GLU A 208 -31.97 -9.09 -10.47
CA GLU A 208 -30.94 -8.03 -10.60
C GLU A 208 -30.05 -8.28 -11.82
N PHE A 209 -29.61 -9.52 -12.07
CA PHE A 209 -28.83 -9.85 -13.26
C PHE A 209 -29.59 -9.51 -14.55
N LYS A 210 -30.84 -9.99 -14.68
CA LYS A 210 -31.65 -9.78 -15.89
C LYS A 210 -31.98 -8.31 -16.12
N GLU A 211 -32.33 -7.56 -15.08
CA GLU A 211 -32.60 -6.11 -15.19
C GLU A 211 -31.39 -5.35 -15.72
N ARG A 212 -30.18 -5.71 -15.29
CA ARG A 212 -28.94 -5.05 -15.75
C ARG A 212 -28.63 -5.38 -17.21
N ILE A 213 -28.71 -6.64 -17.59
CA ILE A 213 -28.50 -7.04 -19.00
C ILE A 213 -29.56 -6.40 -19.90
N ASN A 214 -30.84 -6.35 -19.47
CA ASN A 214 -31.90 -5.69 -20.20
C ASN A 214 -31.65 -4.17 -20.35
N SER A 215 -31.18 -3.49 -19.30
CA SER A 215 -30.84 -2.06 -19.37
C SER A 215 -29.71 -1.74 -20.36
N GLN A 216 -28.92 -2.75 -20.74
CA GLN A 216 -27.79 -2.66 -21.66
C GLN A 216 -28.05 -3.44 -22.96
N LYS A 217 -29.30 -3.82 -23.24
CA LYS A 217 -29.68 -4.72 -24.34
C LYS A 217 -29.06 -4.31 -25.68
N ASN A 218 -29.06 -3.01 -26.00
CA ASN A 218 -28.50 -2.51 -27.26
C ASN A 218 -26.98 -2.74 -27.37
N ALA A 219 -26.26 -2.72 -26.25
CA ALA A 219 -24.81 -2.94 -26.21
C ALA A 219 -24.44 -4.42 -25.98
N SER A 220 -25.41 -5.28 -25.66
CA SER A 220 -25.16 -6.66 -25.22
C SER A 220 -26.27 -7.61 -25.68
N ILE A 221 -26.73 -7.46 -26.92
CA ILE A 221 -27.92 -8.16 -27.43
C ILE A 221 -27.77 -9.69 -27.37
N ASN A 222 -26.60 -10.21 -27.77
CA ASN A 222 -26.31 -11.63 -27.72
C ASN A 222 -26.38 -12.19 -26.28
N ILE A 223 -25.89 -11.42 -25.30
CA ILE A 223 -25.93 -11.85 -23.89
C ILE A 223 -27.38 -11.82 -23.38
N PHE A 224 -28.14 -10.78 -23.76
CA PHE A 224 -29.55 -10.69 -23.41
C PHE A 224 -30.34 -11.89 -23.93
N GLU A 225 -30.22 -12.21 -25.23
CA GLU A 225 -30.93 -13.33 -25.86
C GLU A 225 -30.57 -14.69 -25.26
N ILE A 226 -29.30 -14.89 -24.91
CA ILE A 226 -28.85 -16.13 -24.26
C ILE A 226 -29.43 -16.24 -22.84
N THR A 227 -29.50 -15.14 -22.10
CA THR A 227 -29.70 -15.18 -20.64
C THR A 227 -31.10 -14.80 -20.17
N GLU A 228 -31.96 -14.25 -21.02
CA GLU A 228 -33.29 -13.73 -20.64
C GLU A 228 -34.17 -14.76 -19.93
N ASN A 229 -34.09 -16.03 -20.33
CA ASN A 229 -34.90 -17.13 -19.79
C ASN A 229 -34.15 -18.00 -18.78
N MET A 230 -32.88 -17.70 -18.49
CA MET A 230 -32.09 -18.49 -17.54
C MET A 230 -32.61 -18.36 -16.12
N ASN A 231 -32.60 -19.47 -15.37
CA ASN A 231 -32.84 -19.50 -13.94
C ASN A 231 -31.54 -19.22 -13.16
N TYR A 232 -31.60 -19.29 -11.83
CA TYR A 232 -30.45 -19.01 -10.97
C TYR A 232 -29.23 -19.90 -11.27
N ASP A 233 -29.43 -21.22 -11.34
CA ASP A 233 -28.33 -22.18 -11.53
C ASP A 233 -27.71 -22.03 -12.94
N GLN A 234 -28.53 -21.73 -13.95
CA GLN A 234 -28.07 -21.44 -15.31
C GLN A 234 -27.27 -20.13 -15.39
N ILE A 235 -27.68 -19.08 -14.68
CA ILE A 235 -26.94 -17.81 -14.60
C ILE A 235 -25.59 -18.03 -13.89
N GLN A 236 -25.60 -18.79 -12.79
CA GLN A 236 -24.39 -19.17 -12.07
C GLN A 236 -23.40 -19.88 -13.01
N GLU A 237 -23.85 -20.94 -13.70
CA GLU A 237 -23.02 -21.69 -14.65
C GLU A 237 -22.50 -20.80 -15.79
N TYR A 238 -23.35 -19.92 -16.33
CA TYR A 238 -22.96 -18.98 -17.38
C TYR A 238 -21.86 -18.01 -16.94
N ILE A 239 -22.00 -17.38 -15.76
CA ILE A 239 -21.02 -16.42 -15.24
C ILE A 239 -19.69 -17.13 -14.91
N ILE A 240 -19.74 -18.31 -14.29
CA ILE A 240 -18.54 -19.07 -13.94
C ILE A 240 -17.80 -19.54 -15.20
N SER A 241 -18.53 -20.04 -16.20
CA SER A 241 -17.93 -20.53 -17.45
C SER A 241 -17.46 -19.39 -18.36
N ASN A 242 -18.07 -18.20 -18.24
CA ASN A 242 -17.79 -17.05 -19.09
C ASN A 242 -17.51 -15.79 -18.26
N PRO A 243 -16.50 -15.77 -17.40
CA PRO A 243 -16.28 -14.70 -16.42
C PRO A 243 -15.92 -13.35 -17.06
N ARG A 244 -15.68 -13.30 -18.38
CA ARG A 244 -15.42 -12.06 -19.14
C ARG A 244 -16.58 -11.64 -20.06
N SER A 245 -17.60 -12.47 -20.24
CA SER A 245 -18.72 -12.19 -21.16
C SER A 245 -19.56 -10.98 -20.70
N VAL A 246 -19.80 -10.88 -19.40
CA VAL A 246 -20.56 -9.78 -18.79
C VAL A 246 -19.60 -8.66 -18.37
N ASN A 247 -19.99 -7.40 -18.47
CA ASN A 247 -19.15 -6.30 -17.99
C ASN A 247 -19.04 -6.29 -16.45
N THR A 248 -17.96 -5.70 -15.94
CA THR A 248 -17.66 -5.72 -14.49
C THR A 248 -18.68 -4.93 -13.67
N PHE A 249 -19.28 -3.88 -14.23
CA PHE A 249 -20.32 -3.12 -13.53
C PHE A 249 -21.53 -4.00 -13.20
N THR A 250 -22.02 -4.78 -14.16
CA THR A 250 -23.10 -5.74 -13.94
C THR A 250 -22.70 -6.80 -12.93
N LYS A 251 -21.49 -7.37 -13.02
CA LYS A 251 -20.98 -8.32 -12.02
C LYS A 251 -20.94 -7.72 -10.62
N ALA A 252 -20.47 -6.49 -10.47
CA ALA A 252 -20.41 -5.82 -9.18
C ALA A 252 -21.81 -5.66 -8.54
N LYS A 253 -22.84 -5.34 -9.34
CA LYS A 253 -24.23 -5.22 -8.85
C LYS A 253 -24.81 -6.57 -8.43
N VAL A 254 -24.56 -7.60 -9.22
CA VAL A 254 -25.02 -8.97 -8.95
C VAL A 254 -24.33 -9.50 -7.68
N LEU A 255 -23.00 -9.37 -7.60
CA LEU A 255 -22.22 -9.73 -6.42
C LEU A 255 -22.73 -8.99 -5.17
N ARG A 256 -22.95 -7.67 -5.27
CA ARG A 256 -23.54 -6.88 -4.17
C ARG A 256 -24.89 -7.45 -3.72
N GLU A 257 -25.77 -7.80 -4.66
CA GLU A 257 -27.07 -8.37 -4.33
C GLU A 257 -26.94 -9.78 -3.71
N MET A 258 -25.99 -10.61 -4.17
CA MET A 258 -25.66 -11.89 -3.54
C MET A 258 -25.22 -11.69 -2.09
N LEU A 259 -24.23 -10.82 -1.85
CA LEU A 259 -23.66 -10.56 -0.51
C LEU A 259 -24.72 -10.05 0.47
N ARG A 260 -25.71 -9.28 -0.01
CA ARG A 260 -26.84 -8.81 0.81
C ARG A 260 -27.66 -9.96 1.42
N HIS A 261 -27.68 -11.11 0.76
CA HIS A 261 -28.44 -12.30 1.16
C HIS A 261 -27.55 -13.43 1.73
N ILE A 262 -26.27 -13.17 1.96
CA ILE A 262 -25.34 -14.06 2.67
C ILE A 262 -25.08 -13.46 4.05
N ASN A 263 -25.62 -14.09 5.11
CA ASN A 263 -25.67 -13.50 6.45
C ASN A 263 -24.31 -13.02 6.98
N HIS A 264 -23.25 -13.81 6.77
CA HIS A 264 -21.91 -13.52 7.27
C HIS A 264 -21.10 -12.57 6.37
N LEU A 265 -21.61 -12.21 5.18
CA LEU A 265 -20.92 -11.31 4.22
C LEU A 265 -21.70 -10.01 3.93
N LYS A 266 -22.81 -9.79 4.62
CA LYS A 266 -23.71 -8.66 4.37
C LYS A 266 -23.00 -7.30 4.47
N GLU A 267 -22.07 -7.16 5.40
CA GLU A 267 -21.30 -5.92 5.58
C GLU A 267 -20.44 -5.60 4.35
N TYR A 268 -19.82 -6.59 3.72
CA TYR A 268 -19.02 -6.41 2.51
C TYR A 268 -19.89 -6.01 1.32
N GLY A 269 -21.15 -6.47 1.28
CA GLY A 269 -22.13 -5.98 0.31
C GLY A 269 -22.45 -4.48 0.46
N VAL A 270 -22.48 -3.97 1.69
CA VAL A 270 -22.66 -2.52 1.96
C VAL A 270 -21.43 -1.74 1.50
N VAL A 271 -20.23 -2.22 1.82
CA VAL A 271 -18.96 -1.61 1.38
C VAL A 271 -18.90 -1.54 -0.15
N LEU A 272 -19.12 -2.66 -0.84
CA LEU A 272 -19.13 -2.71 -2.30
C LEU A 272 -20.16 -1.75 -2.88
N SER A 273 -21.35 -1.67 -2.28
CA SER A 273 -22.39 -0.75 -2.73
C SER A 273 -21.92 0.72 -2.71
N GLN A 274 -21.17 1.13 -1.69
CA GLN A 274 -20.61 2.49 -1.59
C GLN A 274 -19.48 2.72 -2.60
N GLY A 275 -18.70 1.69 -2.94
CA GLY A 275 -17.61 1.76 -3.92
C GLY A 275 -18.07 1.89 -5.38
N ILE A 276 -19.30 1.43 -5.68
CA ILE A 276 -19.83 1.40 -7.05
C ILE A 276 -21.10 2.26 -7.27
N ASN A 277 -21.62 2.92 -6.22
CA ASN A 277 -22.78 3.81 -6.32
C ASN A 277 -22.50 5.17 -5.68
N GLY A 278 -22.98 6.24 -6.34
CA GLY A 278 -22.95 7.60 -5.81
C GLY A 278 -21.75 8.39 -6.30
N GLU A 279 -21.82 9.71 -6.15
CA GLU A 279 -20.84 10.67 -6.68
C GLU A 279 -19.47 10.58 -5.98
N ASN A 280 -19.45 10.13 -4.73
CA ASN A 280 -18.22 9.92 -3.96
C ASN A 280 -17.70 8.47 -4.02
N SER A 281 -18.30 7.62 -4.86
CA SER A 281 -17.81 6.27 -5.07
C SER A 281 -16.47 6.26 -5.81
N LEU A 282 -15.65 5.23 -5.57
CA LEU A 282 -14.34 5.10 -6.24
C LEU A 282 -14.49 5.10 -7.77
N ASN A 283 -15.55 4.47 -8.29
CA ASN A 283 -15.87 4.49 -9.72
C ASN A 283 -16.23 5.88 -10.25
N ALA A 284 -17.05 6.64 -9.51
CA ALA A 284 -17.41 8.00 -9.91
C ALA A 284 -16.19 8.94 -9.88
N ILE A 285 -15.36 8.82 -8.84
CA ILE A 285 -14.11 9.60 -8.73
C ILE A 285 -13.16 9.24 -9.86
N ARG A 286 -12.96 7.95 -10.15
CA ARG A 286 -12.13 7.49 -11.28
C ARG A 286 -12.64 8.01 -12.62
N ASN A 287 -13.95 8.01 -12.84
CA ASN A 287 -14.54 8.53 -14.08
C ASN A 287 -14.38 10.06 -14.19
N SER A 288 -14.59 10.81 -13.10
CA SER A 288 -14.32 12.25 -13.06
C SER A 288 -12.85 12.55 -13.40
N TYR A 289 -11.91 11.88 -12.72
CA TYR A 289 -10.47 12.06 -12.98
C TYR A 289 -10.04 11.61 -14.38
N GLY A 290 -10.73 10.61 -14.96
CA GLY A 290 -10.44 10.09 -16.30
C GLY A 290 -11.00 10.91 -17.45
N HIS A 291 -12.10 11.66 -17.24
CA HIS A 291 -12.81 12.38 -18.30
C HIS A 291 -12.68 13.91 -18.23
N GLN A 292 -12.17 14.46 -17.12
CA GLN A 292 -11.93 15.89 -16.98
C GLN A 292 -10.47 16.23 -17.28
N ILE A 293 -10.21 17.42 -17.81
CA ILE A 293 -8.84 17.92 -18.00
C ILE A 293 -8.23 18.36 -16.65
N ALA A 294 -6.90 18.50 -16.59
CA ALA A 294 -6.22 18.84 -15.33
C ALA A 294 -6.74 20.15 -14.71
N ASP A 295 -6.96 21.18 -15.54
CA ASP A 295 -7.45 22.50 -15.11
C ASP A 295 -8.87 22.48 -14.52
N GLU A 296 -9.70 21.51 -14.89
CA GLU A 296 -11.01 21.32 -14.29
C GLU A 296 -10.90 20.64 -12.92
N LEU A 297 -9.99 19.66 -12.82
CA LEU A 297 -9.77 18.90 -11.61
C LEU A 297 -9.14 19.74 -10.50
N THR A 298 -8.30 20.74 -10.81
CA THR A 298 -7.69 21.63 -9.79
C THR A 298 -8.73 22.30 -8.86
N LYS A 299 -9.98 22.47 -9.32
CA LYS A 299 -11.08 23.05 -8.53
C LYS A 299 -11.61 22.12 -7.43
N THR A 300 -11.40 20.82 -7.57
CA THR A 300 -11.94 19.77 -6.68
C THR A 300 -10.85 18.85 -6.12
N HIS A 301 -9.63 19.02 -6.61
CA HIS A 301 -8.47 18.23 -6.24
C HIS A 301 -7.74 18.90 -5.08
N ASP A 302 -7.80 18.26 -3.91
CA ASP A 302 -7.14 18.70 -2.69
C ASP A 302 -6.63 17.49 -1.87
N THR A 303 -5.95 17.79 -0.76
CA THR A 303 -5.43 16.76 0.15
C THR A 303 -6.53 15.89 0.75
N ALA A 304 -7.71 16.43 1.02
CA ALA A 304 -8.83 15.68 1.60
C ALA A 304 -9.39 14.67 0.58
N LYS A 305 -9.52 15.06 -0.69
CA LYS A 305 -9.92 14.18 -1.79
C LYS A 305 -8.87 13.10 -2.03
N CYS A 306 -7.58 13.45 -2.01
CA CYS A 306 -6.50 12.48 -2.07
C CYS A 306 -6.58 11.45 -0.93
N LYS A 307 -6.79 11.91 0.31
CA LYS A 307 -6.96 11.04 1.47
C LYS A 307 -8.14 10.08 1.28
N LEU A 308 -9.31 10.62 0.92
CA LEU A 308 -10.52 9.84 0.65
C LEU A 308 -10.27 8.76 -0.40
N ILE A 309 -9.56 9.09 -1.49
CA ILE A 309 -9.20 8.13 -2.54
C ILE A 309 -8.36 6.98 -1.97
N ARG A 310 -7.35 7.27 -1.13
CA ARG A 310 -6.51 6.21 -0.52
C ARG A 310 -7.33 5.30 0.39
N GLU A 311 -8.15 5.90 1.24
CA GLU A 311 -8.98 5.20 2.21
C GLU A 311 -10.01 4.32 1.52
N GLU A 312 -10.73 4.85 0.53
CA GLU A 312 -11.72 4.10 -0.24
C GLU A 312 -11.07 3.01 -1.09
N SER A 313 -9.95 3.28 -1.77
CA SER A 313 -9.24 2.23 -2.52
C SER A 313 -8.89 1.03 -1.64
N ARG A 314 -8.26 1.27 -0.48
CA ARG A 314 -7.93 0.19 0.47
C ARG A 314 -9.18 -0.51 0.99
N ARG A 315 -10.17 0.26 1.44
CA ARG A 315 -11.41 -0.28 2.03
C ARG A 315 -12.15 -1.19 1.07
N GLN A 316 -12.26 -0.81 -0.21
CA GLN A 316 -12.94 -1.59 -1.23
C GLN A 316 -12.16 -2.86 -1.59
N VAL A 317 -10.86 -2.74 -1.83
CA VAL A 317 -9.99 -3.88 -2.20
C VAL A 317 -9.91 -4.90 -1.06
N ASP A 318 -9.67 -4.45 0.18
CA ASP A 318 -9.60 -5.31 1.36
C ASP A 318 -10.95 -5.99 1.64
N SER A 319 -12.07 -5.28 1.46
CA SER A 319 -13.42 -5.83 1.63
C SER A 319 -13.70 -6.96 0.65
N ILE A 320 -13.35 -6.81 -0.63
CA ILE A 320 -13.60 -7.87 -1.62
C ILE A 320 -12.61 -9.03 -1.46
N LYS A 321 -11.37 -8.76 -1.05
CA LYS A 321 -10.41 -9.81 -0.72
C LYS A 321 -10.99 -10.79 0.31
N LYS A 322 -11.58 -10.28 1.39
CA LYS A 322 -12.21 -11.09 2.44
C LYS A 322 -13.46 -11.85 2.00
N VAL A 323 -14.12 -11.44 0.91
CA VAL A 323 -15.25 -12.17 0.33
C VAL A 323 -14.79 -13.44 -0.40
N SER A 324 -13.54 -13.47 -0.86
CA SER A 324 -12.94 -14.58 -1.61
C SER A 324 -12.12 -15.55 -0.75
N GLU A 325 -11.93 -15.27 0.54
CA GLU A 325 -11.22 -16.10 1.52
C GLU A 325 -12.19 -17.05 2.26
#